data_AF-A0A7V4ZEG0-F1
#
_entry.id   AF-A0A7V4ZEG0-F1
#
_cell.length_a   1.000
_cell.length_b   1.000
_cell.length_c   1.000
_cell.angle_alpha   90.00
_cell.angle_beta   90.00
_cell.angle_gamma   90.00
#
_symmetry.space_group_name_H-M   'P 1'
#
loop_
_entity.id
_entity.type
_entity.pdbx_description
1 polymer ?
#
loop_
_entity_poly.entity_id
_entity_poly.type
_entity_poly.pdbx_seq_one_letter_code
_entity_poly.pdbx_strand_id
1 'polypeptide(L)'
;APDYGQGIATVMVQLAAETLGVSRDAIRLVNADTATTLDSGVPGASRATYWVGGAVCRAVTSLREVVAEAASEMLDCPPSAVVLTDDRVMVQGDAARSVGLREVAAEMERLGQSRKVTGVFDLREQFPQHEREMYTPHFVTGAHVAEVLVNVATGQVRVTRVVAAHDVGRAINPRDAQGQIEGAVVMGLGAALLEEYVPGVTTGFSDYYIPTAKAMPEIEVILIEVPSYQGPFGAKGLGEAATLPAAPAIVNAISRAIGARIREIPATPERVLMAMRQGGQR
;
A
#
# COMPACT_ATOMS: atom_id res chain seq x y z
N ALA A 1 -8.06 -5.23 -9.36
CA ALA A 1 -7.69 -3.80 -9.32
C ALA A 1 -6.42 -3.61 -10.12
N PRO A 2 -6.36 -2.62 -11.03
CA PRO A 2 -5.19 -2.37 -11.87
C PRO A 2 -3.90 -2.19 -11.07
N ASP A 3 -2.80 -2.70 -11.62
CA ASP A 3 -1.45 -2.53 -11.09
C ASP A 3 -0.67 -1.63 -12.07
N TYR A 4 -0.12 -0.54 -11.55
CA TYR A 4 0.67 0.45 -12.27
C TYR A 4 2.10 0.55 -11.70
N GLY A 5 2.54 -0.47 -10.96
CA GLY A 5 3.89 -0.58 -10.38
C GLY A 5 3.92 -0.51 -8.85
N GLN A 6 2.77 -0.32 -8.20
CA GLN A 6 2.64 -0.25 -6.75
C GLN A 6 2.55 -1.63 -6.07
N GLY A 7 2.48 -2.73 -6.84
CA GLY A 7 2.56 -4.10 -6.33
C GLY A 7 1.23 -4.72 -5.91
N ILE A 8 0.10 -4.19 -6.40
CA ILE A 8 -1.23 -4.75 -6.07
C ILE A 8 -1.38 -6.19 -6.55
N ALA A 9 -0.85 -6.55 -7.71
CA ALA A 9 -0.91 -7.92 -8.20
C ALA A 9 -0.25 -8.90 -7.22
N THR A 10 0.93 -8.54 -6.70
CA THR A 10 1.66 -9.33 -5.71
C THR A 10 0.88 -9.45 -4.41
N VAL A 11 0.40 -8.31 -3.88
CA VAL A 11 -0.33 -8.26 -2.61
C VAL A 11 -1.63 -9.07 -2.68
N MET A 12 -2.40 -8.98 -3.77
CA MET A 12 -3.65 -9.77 -3.92
C MET A 12 -3.37 -11.27 -3.92
N VAL A 13 -2.30 -11.70 -4.58
CA VAL A 13 -1.87 -13.10 -4.58
C VAL A 13 -1.45 -13.57 -3.19
N GLN A 14 -0.68 -12.76 -2.46
CA GLN A 14 -0.26 -13.09 -1.09
C GLN A 14 -1.46 -13.18 -0.14
N LEU A 15 -2.38 -12.22 -0.22
CA LEU A 15 -3.62 -12.24 0.57
C LEU A 15 -4.44 -13.50 0.27
N ALA A 16 -4.61 -13.87 -1.01
CA ALA A 16 -5.36 -15.07 -1.38
C ALA A 16 -4.66 -16.35 -0.88
N ALA A 17 -3.34 -16.47 -1.10
CA ALA A 17 -2.56 -17.63 -0.72
C ALA A 17 -2.57 -17.84 0.81
N GLU A 18 -2.29 -16.78 1.57
CA GLU A 18 -2.32 -16.80 3.03
C GLU A 18 -3.73 -17.12 3.55
N THR A 19 -4.77 -16.49 2.97
CA THR A 19 -6.15 -16.76 3.40
C THR A 19 -6.52 -18.21 3.14
N LEU A 20 -6.09 -18.81 2.02
CA LEU A 20 -6.41 -20.20 1.66
C LEU A 20 -5.56 -21.23 2.41
N GLY A 21 -4.32 -20.89 2.76
CA GLY A 21 -3.33 -21.82 3.33
C GLY A 21 -2.52 -22.59 2.29
N VAL A 22 -2.23 -21.96 1.14
CA VAL A 22 -1.47 -22.56 0.02
C VAL A 22 -0.24 -21.75 -0.34
N SER A 23 0.68 -22.34 -1.11
CA SER A 23 1.77 -21.56 -1.70
C SER A 23 1.24 -20.50 -2.66
N ARG A 24 1.91 -19.35 -2.73
CA ARG A 24 1.63 -18.29 -3.72
C ARG A 24 1.65 -18.80 -5.16
N ASP A 25 2.46 -19.82 -5.45
CA ASP A 25 2.60 -20.39 -6.80
C ASP A 25 1.34 -21.18 -7.22
N ALA A 26 0.48 -21.55 -6.27
CA ALA A 26 -0.82 -22.16 -6.53
C ALA A 26 -1.88 -21.13 -6.95
N ILE A 27 -1.61 -19.82 -6.84
CA ILE A 27 -2.55 -18.75 -7.16
C ILE A 27 -2.20 -18.13 -8.50
N ARG A 28 -3.14 -18.19 -9.44
CA ARG A 28 -3.08 -17.44 -10.70
C ARG A 28 -3.99 -16.22 -10.63
N LEU A 29 -3.41 -15.04 -10.77
CA LEU A 29 -4.18 -13.79 -10.87
C LEU A 29 -4.68 -13.57 -12.31
N VAL A 30 -5.96 -13.24 -12.42
CA VAL A 30 -6.56 -12.64 -13.63
C VAL A 30 -7.05 -11.25 -13.22
N ASN A 31 -6.62 -10.20 -13.90
CA ASN A 31 -6.82 -8.82 -13.45
C ASN A 31 -6.98 -7.87 -14.65
N ALA A 32 -7.70 -6.77 -14.41
CA ALA A 32 -7.83 -5.62 -15.32
C ALA A 32 -8.37 -5.96 -16.72
N ASP A 33 -9.31 -6.89 -16.80
CA ASP A 33 -10.04 -7.24 -18.03
C ASP A 33 -11.55 -7.19 -17.75
N THR A 34 -12.24 -6.21 -18.33
CA THR A 34 -13.67 -5.99 -18.08
C THR A 34 -14.56 -7.12 -18.63
N ALA A 35 -14.05 -7.98 -19.51
CA ALA A 35 -14.78 -9.15 -19.97
C ALA A 35 -14.72 -10.32 -18.98
N THR A 36 -13.72 -10.35 -18.09
CA THR A 36 -13.45 -11.52 -17.24
C THR A 36 -13.30 -11.21 -15.75
N THR A 37 -13.23 -9.93 -15.36
CA THR A 37 -13.03 -9.49 -13.97
C THR A 37 -14.13 -8.52 -13.52
N LEU A 38 -14.46 -8.59 -12.23
CA LEU A 38 -15.43 -7.69 -11.61
C LEU A 38 -14.84 -6.28 -11.46
N ASP A 39 -15.71 -5.27 -11.48
CA ASP A 39 -15.34 -3.89 -11.23
C ASP A 39 -14.76 -3.72 -9.81
N SER A 40 -13.56 -3.14 -9.73
CA SER A 40 -12.88 -2.84 -8.47
C SER A 40 -13.14 -1.42 -7.94
N GLY A 41 -13.97 -0.64 -8.64
CA GLY A 41 -14.20 0.77 -8.38
C GLY A 41 -12.99 1.64 -8.74
N VAL A 42 -12.95 2.84 -8.17
CA VAL A 42 -11.95 3.87 -8.50
C VAL A 42 -10.51 3.41 -8.20
N PRO A 43 -9.58 3.44 -9.17
CA PRO A 43 -8.18 3.10 -8.97
C PRO A 43 -7.39 4.26 -8.33
N GLY A 44 -7.75 4.67 -7.11
CA GLY A 44 -7.14 5.77 -6.35
C GLY A 44 -7.44 5.73 -4.85
N ALA A 45 -7.10 6.78 -4.11
CA ALA A 45 -7.35 6.90 -2.65
C ALA A 45 -6.66 5.81 -1.80
N SER A 46 -5.53 5.28 -2.26
CA SER A 46 -4.72 4.26 -1.57
C SER A 46 -5.51 3.02 -1.15
N ARG A 47 -6.60 2.72 -1.87
CA ARG A 47 -7.69 1.88 -1.37
C ARG A 47 -7.56 0.40 -1.70
N ALA A 48 -6.76 0.06 -2.70
CA ALA A 48 -6.80 -1.26 -3.34
C ALA A 48 -6.47 -2.40 -2.37
N THR A 49 -5.34 -2.33 -1.65
CA THR A 49 -4.97 -3.34 -0.64
C THR A 49 -6.05 -3.53 0.42
N TYR A 50 -6.70 -2.45 0.84
CA TYR A 50 -7.72 -2.49 1.87
C TYR A 50 -9.03 -3.11 1.38
N TRP A 51 -9.65 -2.50 0.36
CA TRP A 51 -11.00 -2.87 -0.06
C TRP A 51 -11.03 -4.08 -0.97
N VAL A 52 -10.17 -4.09 -1.99
CA VAL A 52 -10.12 -5.20 -2.96
C VAL A 52 -9.44 -6.39 -2.30
N GLY A 53 -8.41 -6.16 -1.48
CA GLY A 53 -7.80 -7.21 -0.67
C GLY A 53 -8.78 -7.81 0.33
N GLY A 54 -9.59 -6.98 0.99
CA GLY A 54 -10.69 -7.44 1.85
C GLY A 54 -11.69 -8.31 1.08
N ALA A 55 -12.08 -7.90 -0.13
CA ALA A 55 -13.01 -8.68 -0.97
C ALA A 55 -12.40 -10.03 -1.40
N VAL A 56 -11.12 -10.05 -1.75
CA VAL A 56 -10.36 -11.28 -2.05
C VAL A 56 -10.34 -12.19 -0.83
N CYS A 57 -9.98 -11.69 0.35
CA CYS A 57 -9.98 -12.49 1.57
C CYS A 57 -11.37 -13.06 1.88
N ARG A 58 -12.44 -12.27 1.73
CA ARG A 58 -13.83 -12.75 1.91
C ARG A 58 -14.18 -13.87 0.94
N ALA A 59 -13.82 -13.72 -0.35
CA ALA A 59 -14.05 -14.75 -1.35
C ALA A 59 -13.32 -16.05 -0.98
N VAL A 60 -12.03 -15.93 -0.60
CA VAL A 60 -11.19 -17.09 -0.28
C VAL A 60 -11.62 -17.76 1.03
N THR A 61 -12.09 -17.02 2.01
CA THR A 61 -12.70 -17.61 3.22
C THR A 61 -13.93 -18.46 2.85
N SER A 62 -14.82 -17.97 1.99
CA SER A 62 -15.95 -18.78 1.51
C SER A 62 -15.49 -19.99 0.70
N LEU A 63 -14.40 -19.89 -0.08
CA LEU A 63 -13.81 -21.05 -0.75
C LEU A 63 -13.33 -22.09 0.28
N ARG A 64 -12.70 -21.64 1.38
CA ARG A 64 -12.25 -22.54 2.45
C ARG A 64 -13.40 -23.29 3.09
N GLU A 65 -14.53 -22.66 3.31
CA GLU A 65 -15.72 -23.30 3.88
C GLU A 65 -16.21 -24.43 2.95
N VAL A 66 -16.37 -24.13 1.65
CA VAL A 66 -16.80 -25.13 0.66
C VAL A 66 -15.80 -26.29 0.54
N VAL A 67 -14.50 -25.99 0.55
CA VAL A 67 -13.45 -27.03 0.51
C VAL A 67 -13.45 -27.86 1.80
N ALA A 68 -13.64 -27.23 2.96
CA ALA A 68 -13.68 -27.90 4.25
C ALA A 68 -14.88 -28.84 4.35
N GLU A 69 -16.06 -28.44 3.86
CA GLU A 69 -17.24 -29.30 3.77
C GLU A 69 -16.96 -30.56 2.95
N ALA A 70 -16.44 -30.40 1.73
CA ALA A 70 -16.11 -31.54 0.86
C ALA A 70 -15.04 -32.46 1.49
N ALA A 71 -13.99 -31.89 2.08
CA ALA A 71 -12.94 -32.66 2.72
C ALA A 71 -13.41 -33.36 4.00
N SER A 72 -14.38 -32.80 4.71
CA SER A 72 -14.94 -33.38 5.94
C SER A 72 -15.61 -34.73 5.68
N GLU A 73 -16.29 -34.88 4.54
CA GLU A 73 -16.89 -36.13 4.09
C GLU A 73 -15.81 -37.16 3.72
N MET A 74 -14.76 -36.73 3.02
CA MET A 74 -13.64 -37.62 2.64
C MET A 74 -12.85 -38.12 3.85
N LEU A 75 -12.72 -37.27 4.87
CA LEU A 75 -11.95 -37.55 6.07
C LEU A 75 -12.79 -38.19 7.18
N ASP A 76 -14.12 -38.23 7.09
CA ASP A 76 -15.05 -38.67 8.14
C ASP A 76 -14.84 -37.89 9.45
N CYS A 77 -14.94 -36.56 9.36
CA CYS A 77 -14.79 -35.65 10.49
C CYS A 77 -15.77 -34.47 10.37
N PRO A 78 -16.03 -33.69 11.44
CA PRO A 78 -16.83 -32.47 11.32
C PRO A 78 -16.06 -31.38 10.56
N PRO A 79 -16.73 -30.53 9.74
CA PRO A 79 -16.07 -29.44 9.01
C PRO A 79 -15.27 -28.47 9.91
N SER A 80 -15.69 -28.27 11.15
CA SER A 80 -14.99 -27.43 12.13
C SER A 80 -13.64 -28.00 12.58
N ALA A 81 -13.40 -29.30 12.40
CA ALA A 81 -12.13 -29.94 12.67
C ALA A 81 -11.20 -29.95 11.44
N VAL A 82 -11.61 -29.37 10.32
CA VAL A 82 -10.81 -29.35 9.09
C VAL A 82 -9.87 -28.16 9.07
N VAL A 83 -8.57 -28.42 8.85
CA VAL A 83 -7.52 -27.41 8.72
C VAL A 83 -6.88 -27.50 7.34
N LEU A 84 -6.75 -26.37 6.66
CA LEU A 84 -6.07 -26.26 5.36
C LEU A 84 -4.69 -25.65 5.57
N THR A 85 -3.65 -26.34 5.12
CA THR A 85 -2.25 -25.89 5.20
C THR A 85 -1.39 -26.71 4.24
N ASP A 86 -0.34 -26.10 3.68
CA ASP A 86 0.65 -26.76 2.82
C ASP A 86 0.05 -27.59 1.67
N ASP A 87 -0.95 -27.02 0.97
CA ASP A 87 -1.68 -27.65 -0.13
C ASP A 87 -2.43 -28.95 0.27
N ARG A 88 -2.68 -29.13 1.57
CA ARG A 88 -3.40 -30.27 2.14
C ARG A 88 -4.54 -29.83 3.03
N VAL A 89 -5.47 -30.76 3.22
CA VAL A 89 -6.57 -30.65 4.15
C VAL A 89 -6.42 -31.75 5.18
N MET A 90 -6.45 -31.41 6.47
CA MET A 90 -6.14 -32.33 7.58
C MET A 90 -7.15 -32.21 8.71
N VAL A 91 -7.27 -33.26 9.52
CA VAL A 91 -8.05 -33.23 10.75
C VAL A 91 -7.23 -32.56 11.87
N GLN A 92 -7.84 -31.61 12.58
CA GLN A 92 -7.21 -30.90 13.68
C GLN A 92 -6.77 -31.88 14.77
N GLY A 93 -5.48 -31.84 15.12
CA GLY A 93 -4.89 -32.74 16.11
C GLY A 93 -4.50 -34.13 15.57
N ASP A 94 -4.78 -34.43 14.30
CA ASP A 94 -4.40 -35.69 13.65
C ASP A 94 -3.94 -35.46 12.19
N ALA A 95 -2.67 -35.07 12.04
CA ALA A 95 -2.06 -34.80 10.74
C ALA A 95 -1.95 -36.05 9.83
N ALA A 96 -2.05 -37.26 10.40
CA ALA A 96 -2.02 -38.49 9.60
C ALA A 96 -3.30 -38.64 8.77
N ARG A 97 -4.43 -38.09 9.26
CA ARG A 97 -5.68 -37.99 8.51
C ARG A 97 -5.65 -36.73 7.65
N SER A 98 -5.10 -36.86 6.44
CA SER A 98 -5.03 -35.78 5.48
C SER A 98 -5.28 -36.22 4.04
N VAL A 99 -5.81 -35.30 3.24
CA VAL A 99 -6.01 -35.44 1.78
C VAL A 99 -5.39 -34.24 1.06
N GLY A 100 -4.86 -34.45 -0.15
CA GLY A 100 -4.33 -33.36 -0.96
C GLY A 100 -5.44 -32.44 -1.45
N LEU A 101 -5.18 -31.13 -1.54
CA LEU A 101 -6.18 -30.17 -2.04
C LEU A 101 -6.63 -30.47 -3.49
N ARG A 102 -5.75 -31.07 -4.29
CA ARG A 102 -6.06 -31.55 -5.65
C ARG A 102 -7.06 -32.71 -5.64
N GLU A 103 -6.95 -33.60 -4.66
CA GLU A 103 -7.86 -34.75 -4.50
C GLU A 103 -9.25 -34.25 -4.08
N VAL A 104 -9.31 -33.31 -3.13
CA VAL A 104 -10.57 -32.66 -2.75
C VAL A 104 -11.21 -31.96 -3.95
N ALA A 105 -10.43 -31.21 -4.73
CA ALA A 105 -10.94 -30.55 -5.93
C ALA A 105 -11.47 -31.53 -6.99
N ALA A 106 -10.81 -32.68 -7.17
CA ALA A 106 -11.26 -33.72 -8.08
C ALA A 106 -12.55 -34.39 -7.59
N GLU A 107 -12.69 -34.59 -6.29
CA GLU A 107 -13.90 -35.15 -5.70
C GLU A 107 -15.09 -34.19 -5.81
N MET A 108 -14.88 -32.91 -5.55
CA MET A 108 -15.90 -31.87 -5.79
C MET A 108 -16.36 -31.87 -7.25
N GLU A 109 -15.43 -32.00 -8.20
CA GLU A 109 -15.76 -32.08 -9.63
C GLU A 109 -16.56 -33.35 -9.97
N ARG A 110 -16.19 -34.51 -9.39
CA ARG A 110 -16.92 -35.78 -9.52
C ARG A 110 -18.37 -35.67 -9.00
N LEU A 111 -18.57 -34.94 -7.92
CA LEU A 111 -19.88 -34.70 -7.30
C LEU A 111 -20.66 -33.55 -7.95
N GLY A 112 -20.08 -32.83 -8.92
CA GLY A 112 -20.71 -31.67 -9.55
C GLY A 112 -20.83 -30.44 -8.64
N GLN A 113 -20.03 -30.37 -7.57
CA GLN A 113 -20.00 -29.23 -6.65
C GLN A 113 -19.23 -28.06 -7.26
N SER A 114 -19.82 -26.86 -7.21
CA SER A 114 -19.16 -25.65 -7.68
C SER A 114 -18.06 -25.20 -6.71
N ARG A 115 -16.90 -24.83 -7.26
CA ARG A 115 -15.77 -24.19 -6.55
C ARG A 115 -15.62 -22.70 -6.90
N LYS A 116 -16.64 -22.11 -7.52
CA LYS A 116 -16.67 -20.68 -7.86
C LYS A 116 -17.33 -19.91 -6.74
N VAL A 117 -16.61 -18.94 -6.20
CA VAL A 117 -17.06 -18.09 -5.09
C VAL A 117 -16.86 -16.62 -5.44
N THR A 118 -17.65 -15.76 -4.79
CA THR A 118 -17.55 -14.30 -4.89
C THR A 118 -17.48 -13.72 -3.49
N GLY A 119 -16.58 -12.77 -3.27
CA GLY A 119 -16.45 -12.05 -2.02
C GLY A 119 -16.80 -10.58 -2.20
N VAL A 120 -17.55 -10.04 -1.25
CA VAL A 120 -17.82 -8.61 -1.13
C VAL A 120 -17.30 -8.15 0.22
N PHE A 121 -16.60 -7.02 0.23
CA PHE A 121 -16.11 -6.38 1.44
C PHE A 121 -16.76 -5.01 1.58
N ASP A 122 -17.70 -4.95 2.52
CA ASP A 122 -18.58 -3.82 2.74
C ASP A 122 -18.65 -3.54 4.24
N LEU A 123 -18.38 -2.28 4.60
CA LEU A 123 -18.29 -1.82 5.97
C LEU A 123 -19.39 -0.81 6.31
N ARG A 124 -20.40 -0.62 5.43
CA ARG A 124 -21.49 0.36 5.63
C ARG A 124 -22.22 0.20 6.96
N GLU A 125 -22.46 -1.03 7.39
CA GLU A 125 -23.14 -1.32 8.67
C GLU A 125 -22.23 -1.12 9.89
N GLN A 126 -20.92 -1.02 9.69
CA GLN A 126 -19.93 -0.87 10.77
C GLN A 126 -19.65 0.59 11.10
N PHE A 127 -20.20 1.52 10.32
CA PHE A 127 -20.04 2.96 10.54
C PHE A 127 -21.40 3.63 10.73
N PRO A 128 -21.50 4.67 11.58
CA PRO A 128 -22.73 5.41 11.75
C PRO A 128 -23.22 5.97 10.40
N GLN A 129 -24.49 5.71 10.08
CA GLN A 129 -25.15 6.36 8.95
C GLN A 129 -25.44 7.80 9.36
N HIS A 130 -24.52 8.71 9.05
CA HIS A 130 -24.71 10.15 9.26
C HIS A 130 -24.92 10.86 7.93
N GLU A 131 -25.69 11.96 7.96
CA GLU A 131 -26.00 12.80 6.78
C GLU A 131 -24.76 13.51 6.19
N ARG A 132 -23.63 13.47 6.89
CA ARG A 132 -22.34 13.95 6.38
C ARG A 132 -21.49 12.75 6.03
N GLU A 133 -20.84 12.81 4.87
CA GLU A 133 -19.74 11.92 4.48
C GLU A 133 -18.64 11.99 5.56
N MET A 134 -18.75 11.19 6.60
CA MET A 134 -17.62 11.01 7.50
C MET A 134 -16.57 10.22 6.74
N TYR A 135 -15.38 10.81 6.62
CA TYR A 135 -14.16 10.11 6.31
C TYR A 135 -14.14 8.82 7.14
N THR A 136 -14.10 7.68 6.45
CA THR A 136 -13.95 6.37 7.07
C THR A 136 -12.77 6.46 8.05
N PRO A 137 -12.86 5.96 9.30
CA PRO A 137 -11.83 6.16 10.36
C PRO A 137 -10.51 5.40 10.11
N HIS A 138 -10.13 5.24 8.85
CA HIS A 138 -8.93 4.58 8.40
C HIS A 138 -7.83 5.62 8.18
N PHE A 139 -7.24 6.08 9.27
CA PHE A 139 -6.09 6.97 9.18
C PHE A 139 -4.82 6.17 8.97
N VAL A 140 -4.08 6.53 7.94
CA VAL A 140 -2.67 6.19 7.78
C VAL A 140 -1.91 7.40 8.25
N THR A 141 -1.02 7.20 9.20
CA THR A 141 -0.24 8.28 9.80
C THR A 141 1.22 8.07 9.48
N GLY A 142 1.95 9.16 9.34
CA GLY A 142 3.36 9.11 9.07
C GLY A 142 4.05 10.40 9.43
N ALA A 143 5.35 10.29 9.65
CA ALA A 143 6.22 11.40 9.99
C ALA A 143 7.54 11.25 9.24
N HIS A 144 7.98 12.34 8.63
CA HIS A 144 9.26 12.43 7.95
C HIS A 144 10.15 13.45 8.66
N VAL A 145 11.44 13.13 8.74
CA VAL A 145 12.50 14.07 9.16
C VAL A 145 13.50 14.16 8.02
N ALA A 146 13.81 15.37 7.58
CA ALA A 146 14.79 15.62 6.53
C ALA A 146 16.02 16.34 7.10
N GLU A 147 17.19 15.91 6.66
CA GLU A 147 18.46 16.59 6.84
C GLU A 147 18.86 17.27 5.54
N VAL A 148 19.28 18.54 5.63
CA VAL A 148 19.63 19.35 4.45
C VAL A 148 20.91 20.14 4.69
N LEU A 149 21.63 20.39 3.60
CA LEU A 149 22.72 21.35 3.52
C LEU A 149 22.29 22.48 2.58
N VAL A 150 22.48 23.72 3.02
CA VAL A 150 22.16 24.91 2.23
C VAL A 150 23.43 25.70 1.97
N ASN A 151 23.73 25.97 0.70
CA ASN A 151 24.78 26.91 0.33
C ASN A 151 24.22 28.34 0.48
N VAL A 152 24.66 29.06 1.51
CA VAL A 152 24.16 30.41 1.82
C VAL A 152 24.50 31.46 0.75
N ALA A 153 25.52 31.22 -0.09
CA ALA A 153 25.89 32.13 -1.17
C ALA A 153 25.03 31.94 -2.43
N THR A 154 24.59 30.71 -2.71
CA THR A 154 23.84 30.38 -3.94
C THR A 154 22.38 30.04 -3.71
N GLY A 155 21.98 29.74 -2.47
CA GLY A 155 20.66 29.21 -2.13
C GLY A 155 20.47 27.74 -2.49
N GLN A 156 21.47 27.08 -3.09
CA GLN A 156 21.36 25.66 -3.46
C GLN A 156 21.19 24.79 -2.22
N VAL A 157 20.22 23.87 -2.31
CA VAL A 157 19.90 22.92 -1.25
C VAL A 157 20.29 21.52 -1.69
N ARG A 158 20.93 20.76 -0.79
CA ARG A 158 21.12 19.31 -0.93
C ARG A 158 20.44 18.61 0.24
N VAL A 159 19.48 17.74 -0.04
CA VAL A 159 18.94 16.81 0.97
C VAL A 159 19.93 15.66 1.13
N THR A 160 20.41 15.43 2.35
CA THR A 160 21.42 14.39 2.63
C THR A 160 20.80 13.12 3.14
N ARG A 161 19.76 13.23 3.96
CA ARG A 161 19.06 12.09 4.56
C ARG A 161 17.59 12.40 4.78
N VAL A 162 16.73 11.39 4.64
CA VAL A 162 15.33 11.41 5.03
C VAL A 162 15.01 10.16 5.83
N VAL A 163 14.48 10.33 7.03
CA VAL A 163 13.90 9.25 7.84
C VAL A 163 12.39 9.32 7.70
N ALA A 164 11.77 8.22 7.26
CA ALA A 164 10.37 8.14 6.92
C ALA A 164 9.69 7.03 7.72
N ALA A 165 8.88 7.41 8.71
CA ALA A 165 8.10 6.47 9.52
C ALA A 165 6.62 6.51 9.12
N HIS A 166 6.02 5.34 8.89
CA HIS A 166 4.62 5.22 8.49
C HIS A 166 3.92 4.08 9.22
N ASP A 167 2.73 4.36 9.74
CA ASP A 167 1.79 3.36 10.25
C ASP A 167 1.06 2.70 9.09
N VAL A 168 1.53 1.51 8.70
CA VAL A 168 1.05 0.76 7.55
C VAL A 168 -0.04 -0.26 7.90
N GLY A 169 -0.44 -0.32 9.17
CA GLY A 169 -1.28 -1.41 9.65
C GLY A 169 -0.49 -2.69 9.79
N ARG A 170 -0.65 -3.59 8.83
CA ARG A 170 0.21 -4.75 8.62
C ARG A 170 0.80 -4.67 7.22
N ALA A 171 2.12 -4.75 7.11
CA ALA A 171 2.82 -4.76 5.84
C ALA A 171 2.64 -6.13 5.17
N ILE A 172 1.71 -6.24 4.22
CA ILE A 172 1.51 -7.49 3.46
C ILE A 172 2.78 -7.89 2.70
N ASN A 173 3.40 -6.91 2.03
CA ASN A 173 4.74 -7.04 1.48
C ASN A 173 5.62 -5.89 2.00
N PRO A 174 6.50 -6.14 2.99
CA PRO A 174 7.37 -5.10 3.56
C PRO A 174 8.30 -4.45 2.53
N ARG A 175 8.75 -5.20 1.50
CA ARG A 175 9.62 -4.67 0.45
C ARG A 175 8.88 -3.69 -0.45
N ASP A 176 7.67 -4.04 -0.88
CA ASP A 176 6.85 -3.15 -1.70
C ASP A 176 6.43 -1.91 -0.90
N ALA A 177 6.09 -2.09 0.39
CA ALA A 177 5.78 -0.98 1.29
C ALA A 177 6.97 -0.02 1.46
N GLN A 178 8.18 -0.55 1.64
CA GLN A 178 9.39 0.25 1.68
C GLN A 178 9.62 1.00 0.37
N GLY A 179 9.52 0.33 -0.78
CA GLY A 179 9.69 0.95 -2.09
C GLY A 179 8.66 2.04 -2.38
N GLN A 180 7.41 1.88 -1.92
CA GLN A 180 6.40 2.93 -2.00
C GLN A 180 6.79 4.18 -1.19
N ILE A 181 7.32 4.00 0.02
CA ILE A 181 7.76 5.12 0.87
C ILE A 181 8.99 5.80 0.27
N GLU A 182 9.94 5.03 -0.26
CA GLU A 182 11.11 5.57 -0.97
C GLU A 182 10.68 6.40 -2.18
N GLY A 183 9.82 5.86 -3.04
CA GLY A 183 9.26 6.59 -4.19
C GLY A 183 8.52 7.86 -3.78
N ALA A 184 7.78 7.82 -2.68
CA ALA A 184 7.11 8.98 -2.13
C ALA A 184 8.07 10.07 -1.64
N VAL A 185 9.20 9.69 -1.03
CA VAL A 185 10.28 10.62 -0.67
C VAL A 185 10.90 11.25 -1.92
N VAL A 186 11.10 10.48 -3.00
CA VAL A 186 11.59 11.02 -4.29
C VAL A 186 10.60 12.04 -4.87
N MET A 187 9.31 11.73 -4.90
CA MET A 187 8.28 12.69 -5.34
C MET A 187 8.26 13.95 -4.47
N GLY A 188 8.37 13.78 -3.15
CA GLY A 188 8.43 14.90 -2.21
C GLY A 188 9.66 15.79 -2.39
N LEU A 189 10.82 15.20 -2.73
CA LEU A 189 12.02 15.93 -3.09
C LEU A 189 11.82 16.78 -4.36
N GLY A 190 11.19 16.18 -5.38
CA GLY A 190 10.82 16.88 -6.61
C GLY A 190 9.92 18.07 -6.34
N ALA A 191 8.79 17.84 -5.68
CA ALA A 191 7.85 18.90 -5.28
C ALA A 191 8.49 19.98 -4.40
N ALA A 192 9.39 19.60 -3.49
CA ALA A 192 10.03 20.54 -2.58
C ALA A 192 11.05 21.45 -3.27
N LEU A 193 11.77 20.97 -4.29
CA LEU A 193 12.98 21.66 -4.79
C LEU A 193 13.01 21.95 -6.29
N LEU A 194 12.26 21.20 -7.11
CA LEU A 194 12.50 21.14 -8.56
C LEU A 194 11.24 21.34 -9.41
N GLU A 195 10.15 20.70 -9.05
CA GLU A 195 8.98 20.54 -9.92
C GLU A 195 8.10 21.79 -9.91
N GLU A 196 8.13 22.55 -11.01
CA GLU A 196 7.27 23.72 -11.22
C GLU A 196 6.70 23.69 -12.64
N TYR A 197 5.37 23.65 -12.74
CA TYR A 197 4.68 23.79 -14.01
C TYR A 197 4.27 25.24 -14.21
N VAL A 198 4.82 25.88 -15.23
CA VAL A 198 4.48 27.25 -15.64
C VAL A 198 3.68 27.17 -16.95
N PRO A 199 2.38 27.50 -16.94
CA PRO A 199 1.54 27.42 -18.13
C PRO A 199 2.12 28.19 -19.33
N GLY A 200 2.26 27.52 -20.47
CA GLY A 200 2.79 28.10 -21.70
C GLY A 200 4.32 28.24 -21.75
N VAL A 201 5.02 27.93 -20.67
CA VAL A 201 6.50 27.91 -20.60
C VAL A 201 7.00 26.48 -20.45
N THR A 202 6.42 25.71 -19.54
CA THR A 202 6.76 24.30 -19.34
C THR A 202 6.12 23.45 -20.44
N THR A 203 6.94 22.82 -21.28
CA THR A 203 6.53 22.06 -22.45
C THR A 203 6.94 20.58 -22.40
N GLY A 204 7.82 20.18 -21.48
CA GLY A 204 8.23 18.79 -21.32
C GLY A 204 9.33 18.59 -20.27
N PHE A 205 9.99 17.43 -20.26
CA PHE A 205 11.02 17.14 -19.24
C PHE A 205 12.34 17.90 -19.41
N SER A 206 12.50 18.69 -20.47
CA SER A 206 13.63 19.62 -20.61
C SER A 206 13.46 20.88 -19.75
N ASP A 207 12.22 21.26 -19.43
CA ASP A 207 11.87 22.46 -18.66
C ASP A 207 11.03 22.16 -17.41
N TYR A 208 10.62 20.90 -17.22
CA TYR A 208 10.07 20.36 -15.97
C TYR A 208 11.09 19.42 -15.31
N TYR A 209 11.75 19.91 -14.27
CA TYR A 209 12.83 19.18 -13.62
C TYR A 209 12.32 18.17 -12.60
N ILE A 210 12.61 16.89 -12.85
CA ILE A 210 12.40 15.80 -11.88
C ILE A 210 13.73 15.42 -11.21
N PRO A 211 13.70 14.86 -9.99
CA PRO A 211 14.92 14.40 -9.33
C PRO A 211 15.69 13.37 -10.17
N THR A 212 17.02 13.51 -10.20
CA THR A 212 17.91 12.51 -10.82
C THR A 212 18.48 11.58 -9.75
N ALA A 213 18.99 10.42 -10.17
CA ALA A 213 19.62 9.46 -9.26
C ALA A 213 20.76 10.06 -8.40
N LYS A 214 21.46 11.09 -8.90
CA LYS A 214 22.53 11.78 -8.15
C LYS A 214 22.01 12.71 -7.05
N ALA A 215 20.73 13.09 -7.10
CA ALA A 215 20.09 13.96 -6.12
C ALA A 215 19.46 13.17 -4.96
N MET A 216 19.52 11.84 -4.99
CA MET A 216 18.86 10.99 -4.00
C MET A 216 19.56 11.08 -2.64
N PRO A 217 18.82 11.38 -1.55
CA PRO A 217 19.35 11.31 -0.20
C PRO A 217 19.48 9.85 0.25
N GLU A 218 20.14 9.64 1.38
CA GLU A 218 19.94 8.41 2.15
C GLU A 218 18.49 8.35 2.64
N ILE A 219 17.77 7.27 2.37
CA ILE A 219 16.38 7.09 2.80
C ILE A 219 16.32 5.94 3.80
N GLU A 220 15.91 6.24 5.02
CA GLU A 220 15.63 5.25 6.06
C GLU A 220 14.11 5.12 6.22
N VAL A 221 13.59 3.91 6.00
CA VAL A 221 12.16 3.63 6.14
C VAL A 221 11.90 2.86 7.42
N ILE A 222 10.93 3.34 8.21
CA ILE A 222 10.46 2.70 9.43
C ILE A 222 9.00 2.31 9.22
N LEU A 223 8.74 1.01 9.11
CA LEU A 223 7.39 0.46 9.06
C LEU A 223 6.86 0.30 10.49
N ILE A 224 5.80 1.04 10.82
CA ILE A 224 5.10 0.92 12.09
C ILE A 224 3.87 0.05 11.84
N GLU A 225 3.74 -1.05 12.58
CA GLU A 225 2.63 -1.98 12.42
C GLU A 225 1.61 -1.84 13.55
N VAL A 226 0.57 -1.02 13.33
CA VAL A 226 -0.60 -0.92 14.22
C VAL A 226 -1.83 -1.44 13.45
N PRO A 227 -2.22 -2.71 13.63
CA PRO A 227 -3.25 -3.36 12.81
C PRO A 227 -4.55 -2.55 12.70
N SER A 228 -5.07 -2.42 11.48
CA SER A 228 -6.43 -1.95 11.26
C SER A 228 -7.44 -2.96 11.81
N TYR A 229 -8.53 -2.47 12.41
CA TYR A 229 -9.59 -3.32 12.93
C TYR A 229 -10.30 -4.16 11.87
N GLN A 230 -10.41 -3.64 10.64
CA GLN A 230 -11.22 -4.25 9.58
C GLN A 230 -10.41 -4.58 8.33
N GLY A 231 -9.20 -4.02 8.20
CA GLY A 231 -8.35 -4.28 7.03
C GLY A 231 -7.98 -5.75 6.92
N PRO A 232 -7.78 -6.29 5.71
CA PRO A 232 -7.35 -7.67 5.52
C PRO A 232 -6.04 -7.89 6.26
N PHE A 233 -6.04 -8.84 7.20
CA PHE A 233 -4.94 -9.07 8.14
C PHE A 233 -4.43 -7.82 8.89
N GLY A 234 -5.26 -6.79 9.06
CA GLY A 234 -4.87 -5.53 9.69
C GLY A 234 -4.15 -4.53 8.77
N ALA A 235 -4.08 -4.76 7.46
CA ALA A 235 -3.46 -3.82 6.52
C ALA A 235 -4.20 -2.47 6.42
N LYS A 236 -3.46 -1.42 6.06
CA LYS A 236 -3.98 -0.08 5.71
C LYS A 236 -3.54 0.31 4.29
N GLY A 237 -4.04 1.44 3.78
CA GLY A 237 -3.66 1.99 2.48
C GLY A 237 -2.43 2.89 2.55
N LEU A 238 -1.36 2.61 1.81
CA LEU A 238 -0.08 3.32 1.97
C LEU A 238 0.23 4.38 0.89
N GLY A 239 -0.13 4.11 -0.38
CA GLY A 239 0.46 4.78 -1.54
C GLY A 239 0.56 6.31 -1.45
N GLU A 240 -0.55 7.01 -1.26
CA GLU A 240 -0.58 8.48 -1.22
C GLU A 240 -0.13 9.02 0.15
N ALA A 241 -0.46 8.33 1.24
CA ALA A 241 -0.14 8.79 2.59
C ALA A 241 1.37 8.98 2.80
N ALA A 242 2.17 8.17 2.10
CA ALA A 242 3.62 8.27 2.12
C ALA A 242 4.18 9.59 1.55
N THR A 243 3.46 10.22 0.62
CA THR A 243 3.91 11.43 -0.09
C THR A 243 3.72 12.71 0.72
N LEU A 244 2.67 12.75 1.54
CA LEU A 244 2.23 13.95 2.27
C LEU A 244 3.32 14.60 3.15
N PRO A 245 4.08 13.87 3.98
CA PRO A 245 5.05 14.48 4.90
C PRO A 245 6.39 14.87 4.24
N ALA A 246 6.69 14.40 3.04
CA ALA A 246 8.02 14.51 2.44
C ALA A 246 8.43 15.95 2.11
N ALA A 247 7.65 16.66 1.29
CA ALA A 247 7.97 18.04 0.93
C ALA A 247 7.95 18.99 2.15
N PRO A 248 6.96 18.94 3.06
CA PRO A 248 6.98 19.74 4.28
C PRO A 248 8.21 19.49 5.17
N ALA A 249 8.66 18.24 5.32
CA ALA A 249 9.85 17.92 6.09
C ALA A 249 11.10 18.61 5.52
N ILE A 250 11.28 18.54 4.19
CA ILE A 250 12.39 19.17 3.47
C ILE A 250 12.33 20.70 3.62
N VAL A 251 11.18 21.32 3.36
CA VAL A 251 11.00 22.78 3.42
C VAL A 251 11.20 23.32 4.85
N ASN A 252 10.76 22.57 5.86
CA ASN A 252 10.98 22.92 7.27
C ASN A 252 12.46 22.78 7.65
N ALA A 253 13.17 21.77 7.15
CA ALA A 253 14.61 21.60 7.36
C ALA A 253 15.40 22.76 6.74
N ILE A 254 15.06 23.17 5.51
CA ILE A 254 15.65 24.36 4.86
C ILE A 254 15.40 25.60 5.70
N SER A 255 14.14 25.81 6.11
CA SER A 255 13.76 26.97 6.91
C SER A 255 14.53 27.03 8.24
N ARG A 256 14.77 25.87 8.86
CA ARG A 256 15.60 25.76 10.07
C ARG A 256 17.07 26.09 9.78
N ALA A 257 17.62 25.58 8.68
CA ALA A 257 19.01 25.78 8.31
C ALA A 257 19.34 27.26 8.01
N ILE A 258 18.41 27.99 7.38
CA ILE A 258 18.62 29.38 6.97
C ILE A 258 18.10 30.43 7.99
N GLY A 259 17.38 29.99 9.02
CA GLY A 259 16.76 30.89 10.01
C GLY A 259 15.58 31.72 9.49
N ALA A 260 15.03 31.39 8.32
CA ALA A 260 13.93 32.10 7.67
C ALA A 260 12.86 31.11 7.18
N ARG A 261 11.61 31.55 7.03
CA ARG A 261 10.50 30.69 6.58
C ARG A 261 10.38 30.68 5.06
N ILE A 262 10.49 29.51 4.46
CA ILE A 262 10.05 29.26 3.08
C ILE A 262 8.53 29.06 3.09
N ARG A 263 7.81 29.80 2.25
CA ARG A 263 6.33 29.75 2.16
C ARG A 263 5.81 29.37 0.78
N GLU A 264 6.72 29.13 -0.16
CA GLU A 264 6.43 28.84 -1.54
C GLU A 264 7.36 27.71 -1.98
N ILE A 265 6.79 26.72 -2.67
CA ILE A 265 7.52 25.62 -3.29
C ILE A 265 7.35 25.69 -4.82
N PRO A 266 8.32 25.16 -5.59
CA PRO A 266 9.58 24.59 -5.13
C PRO A 266 10.50 25.65 -4.50
N ALA A 267 11.25 25.26 -3.47
CA ALA A 267 12.25 26.07 -2.79
C ALA A 267 13.51 26.18 -3.66
N THR A 268 13.37 26.84 -4.81
CA THR A 268 14.46 27.07 -5.77
C THR A 268 15.58 27.87 -5.11
N PRO A 269 16.83 27.81 -5.64
CA PRO A 269 17.94 28.58 -5.09
C PRO A 269 17.62 30.09 -4.95
N GLU A 270 16.91 30.66 -5.93
CA GLU A 270 16.46 32.05 -5.91
C GLU A 270 15.49 32.33 -4.76
N ARG A 271 14.47 31.48 -4.57
CA ARG A 271 13.49 31.62 -3.48
C ARG A 271 14.14 31.45 -2.11
N VAL A 272 15.12 30.55 -1.98
CA VAL A 272 15.90 30.37 -0.75
C VAL A 272 16.76 31.62 -0.44
N LEU A 273 17.46 32.18 -1.43
CA LEU A 273 18.20 33.44 -1.27
C LEU A 273 17.29 34.62 -0.88
N MET A 274 16.13 34.73 -1.53
CA MET A 274 15.15 35.77 -1.21
C MET A 274 14.64 35.65 0.23
N ALA A 275 14.33 34.44 0.68
CA ALA A 275 13.89 34.19 2.05
C ALA A 275 14.96 34.58 3.09
N MET A 276 16.25 34.28 2.84
CA MET A 276 17.35 34.70 3.71
C MET A 276 17.46 36.23 3.82
N ARG A 277 17.34 36.94 2.70
CA ARG A 277 17.41 38.41 2.67
C ARG A 277 16.26 39.07 3.44
N GLN A 278 15.05 38.55 3.29
CA GLN A 278 13.87 39.06 3.99
C GLN A 278 13.88 38.71 5.49
N GLY A 279 14.48 37.57 5.87
CA GLY A 279 14.64 37.15 7.26
C GLY A 279 15.63 37.99 8.06
N GLY A 280 16.71 38.47 7.42
CA GLY A 280 17.71 39.34 8.06
C GLY A 280 17.30 40.81 8.22
N GLN A 281 16.11 41.21 7.75
CA GLN A 281 15.55 42.56 7.90
C GLN A 281 14.54 42.68 9.05
N ARG A 282 14.34 41.62 9.85
CA ARG A 282 13.51 41.60 11.06
C ARG A 282 14.39 41.47 12.30
#